data_AF-A0A2N3ARZ9-F1
#
_entry.id   AF-A0A2N3ARZ9-F1
#
_cell.length_a   1.000
_cell.length_b   1.000
_cell.length_c   1.000
_cell.angle_alpha   90.00
_cell.angle_beta   90.00
_cell.angle_gamma   90.00
#
_symmetry.space_group_name_H-M   'P 1'
#
loop_
_entity.id
_entity.type
_entity.pdbx_description
1 polymer ?
#
loop_
_entity_poly.entity_id
_entity_poly.type
_entity_poly.pdbx_seq_one_letter_code
_entity_poly.pdbx_strand_id
1 'polypeptide(L)'
;MNRIDEIFSYINERKNPERNKITIGKIESSTINSYWGTSYLSTALVPLFYLDKLMESEEEAGHEVEYIGPIPIEKITDLFLEKYYIRGLLNDKIHLEPLVLSWRKHNKMVYIPEPKFLMQYALVARNSDQKTYWDDPSIPRYGVIEVLPTSEYKIKNGNTLAKVEAEREYLEDYAFLKKCAIVEFYFEERWINTIEPELEKMLQKESSIMISEKNKKIKLSKSESDKGNYNLQMWGRQNILIPKKKNITEPESIILNWPGYKEKCTEEDARKSGIDYVYLKDHYLQEYENRKEFKIYPENGIVNYQGWWEISFCERMGRDYVRFELRKLYEGIPKYITKEINKFAVSKEEVDQNIKKYGKRNIGLRAKELIYSYLDFFNILSQLFSFFDSSYNDMELCSYSKHDIEYSGWHHWMELRKIGNVARHDFIENDFLDRCNILMSFFESIKEKPLRAFLKKIKVDNEKIESKKSIKLLEILMKVVKVSTSSGLTIKTSIIEILNRVNFEKGLDEMSFLYYLYDIRVYASHKVGADTVKKYEESLEFFNIDKEYMKSNGWGIAIDNIMDKIIKSQERLIEMIRECIESI
;
A
#
# COMPACT_ATOMS: atom_id res chain seq x y z
N MET A 1 6.21 -47.57 -18.26
CA MET A 1 6.62 -46.15 -18.28
C MET A 1 5.44 -45.25 -18.56
N ASN A 2 4.91 -45.17 -19.79
CA ASN A 2 3.80 -44.29 -20.19
C ASN A 2 2.71 -44.07 -19.11
N ARG A 3 2.19 -45.14 -18.49
CA ARG A 3 1.18 -45.07 -17.41
C ARG A 3 1.65 -44.36 -16.14
N ILE A 4 2.90 -44.57 -15.73
CA ILE A 4 3.52 -43.87 -14.60
C ILE A 4 3.76 -42.39 -14.96
N ASP A 5 4.21 -42.12 -16.18
CA ASP A 5 4.40 -40.74 -16.66
C ASP A 5 3.06 -39.98 -16.81
N GLU A 6 1.95 -40.67 -17.09
CA GLU A 6 0.58 -40.12 -17.05
C GLU A 6 0.16 -39.74 -15.62
N ILE A 7 0.35 -40.64 -14.65
CA ILE A 7 0.07 -40.41 -13.22
C ILE A 7 0.84 -39.19 -12.69
N PHE A 8 2.09 -39.02 -13.12
CA PHE A 8 2.98 -37.92 -12.72
C PHE A 8 3.09 -36.77 -13.74
N SER A 9 2.20 -36.71 -14.72
CA SER A 9 2.21 -35.71 -15.81
C SER A 9 2.36 -34.27 -15.33
N TYR A 10 1.64 -33.90 -14.26
CA TYR A 10 1.66 -32.59 -13.60
C TYR A 10 3.04 -32.12 -13.11
N ILE A 11 4.03 -33.02 -12.95
CA ILE A 11 5.39 -32.64 -12.56
C ILE A 11 6.08 -31.88 -13.70
N ASN A 12 5.81 -32.26 -14.95
CA ASN A 12 6.39 -31.57 -16.11
C ASN A 12 5.86 -30.13 -16.25
N GLU A 13 4.63 -29.86 -15.80
CA GLU A 13 4.06 -28.50 -15.74
C GLU A 13 4.85 -27.59 -14.79
N ARG A 14 5.55 -28.15 -13.79
CA ARG A 14 6.42 -27.39 -12.87
C ARG A 14 7.73 -26.92 -13.51
N LYS A 15 8.13 -27.44 -14.68
CA LYS A 15 9.42 -27.12 -15.34
C LYS A 15 9.46 -25.73 -15.98
N ASN A 16 8.31 -25.21 -16.43
CA ASN A 16 8.19 -23.89 -17.03
C ASN A 16 6.98 -23.15 -16.43
N PRO A 17 7.10 -22.65 -15.18
CA PRO A 17 6.11 -21.71 -14.67
C PRO A 17 6.23 -20.40 -15.46
N GLU A 18 5.27 -20.15 -16.37
CA GLU A 18 4.96 -18.80 -16.88
C GLU A 18 4.50 -17.84 -15.76
N ARG A 19 4.35 -18.37 -14.54
CA ARG A 19 3.98 -17.65 -13.33
C ARG A 19 5.09 -16.71 -12.88
N ASN A 20 4.71 -15.51 -12.47
CA ASN A 20 5.59 -14.53 -11.83
C ASN A 20 6.21 -15.03 -10.51
N LYS A 21 5.65 -16.08 -9.89
CA LYS A 21 6.16 -16.73 -8.67
C LYS A 21 6.45 -18.22 -8.89
N ILE A 22 7.55 -18.67 -8.32
CA ILE A 22 8.05 -20.06 -8.37
C ILE A 22 7.97 -20.64 -6.97
N THR A 23 7.43 -21.86 -6.85
CA THR A 23 7.45 -22.63 -5.60
C THR A 23 8.86 -23.11 -5.31
N ILE A 24 9.48 -22.63 -4.22
CA ILE A 24 10.84 -23.01 -3.81
C ILE A 24 10.86 -24.05 -2.70
N GLY A 25 9.72 -24.28 -2.03
CA GLY A 25 9.50 -25.38 -1.09
C GLY A 25 8.01 -25.72 -0.97
N LYS A 26 7.66 -27.01 -0.83
CA LYS A 26 6.27 -27.45 -0.62
C LYS A 26 6.21 -28.81 0.08
N ILE A 27 5.27 -28.96 1.01
CA ILE A 27 4.71 -30.27 1.37
C ILE A 27 3.18 -30.19 1.36
N GLU A 28 2.51 -31.21 0.82
CA GLU A 28 1.06 -31.33 0.82
C GLU A 28 0.64 -32.78 0.60
N SER A 29 -0.40 -33.25 1.28
CA SER A 29 -1.12 -34.47 0.88
C SER A 29 -2.44 -34.11 0.21
N SER A 30 -2.61 -34.50 -1.06
CA SER A 30 -3.74 -34.13 -1.91
C SER A 30 -4.05 -35.23 -2.93
N THR A 31 -5.22 -35.11 -3.58
CA THR A 31 -5.59 -35.96 -4.72
C THR A 31 -5.25 -35.24 -6.02
N ILE A 32 -4.37 -35.83 -6.84
CA ILE A 32 -4.00 -35.32 -8.17
C ILE A 32 -4.24 -36.44 -9.19
N ASN A 33 -4.89 -36.13 -10.32
CA ASN A 33 -5.30 -37.10 -11.34
C ASN A 33 -6.10 -38.29 -10.75
N SER A 34 -6.95 -38.03 -9.74
CA SER A 34 -7.68 -39.03 -8.93
C SER A 34 -6.83 -39.92 -8.00
N TYR A 35 -5.51 -39.72 -7.94
CA TYR A 35 -4.61 -40.44 -7.04
C TYR A 35 -4.30 -39.61 -5.79
N TRP A 36 -4.67 -40.14 -4.63
CA TRP A 36 -4.31 -39.53 -3.35
C TRP A 36 -2.85 -39.84 -2.99
N GLY A 37 -2.15 -38.89 -2.40
CA GLY A 37 -0.83 -39.12 -1.83
C GLY A 37 -0.14 -37.84 -1.39
N THR A 38 1.18 -37.86 -1.27
CA THR A 38 1.97 -36.75 -0.70
C THR A 38 3.01 -36.24 -1.69
N SER A 39 3.05 -34.93 -1.86
CA SER A 39 4.13 -34.19 -2.52
C SER A 39 5.07 -33.59 -1.49
N TYR A 40 6.37 -33.71 -1.73
CA TYR A 40 7.44 -32.99 -1.04
C TYR A 40 8.41 -32.43 -2.08
N LEU A 41 8.77 -31.15 -1.99
CA LEU A 41 9.82 -30.56 -2.83
C LEU A 41 10.60 -29.48 -2.08
N SER A 42 11.90 -29.43 -2.34
CA SER A 42 12.78 -28.32 -1.96
C SER A 42 13.62 -27.93 -3.19
N THR A 43 14.03 -26.67 -3.28
CA THR A 43 14.90 -26.18 -4.36
C THR A 43 16.29 -25.84 -3.84
N ALA A 44 17.30 -26.05 -4.68
CA ALA A 44 18.68 -25.69 -4.38
C ALA A 44 19.38 -25.02 -5.57
N LEU A 45 20.40 -24.23 -5.22
CA LEU A 45 21.36 -23.65 -6.14
C LEU A 45 22.36 -24.71 -6.60
N VAL A 46 22.29 -25.06 -7.88
CA VAL A 46 23.20 -26.00 -8.54
C VAL A 46 24.20 -25.22 -9.40
N PRO A 47 25.51 -25.29 -9.14
CA PRO A 47 26.50 -24.60 -9.98
C PRO A 47 26.37 -24.99 -11.45
N LEU A 48 26.45 -24.02 -12.36
CA LEU A 48 26.17 -24.26 -13.78
C LEU A 48 27.08 -25.34 -14.40
N PHE A 49 28.34 -25.45 -13.95
CA PHE A 49 29.28 -26.50 -14.39
C PHE A 49 28.89 -27.92 -13.96
N TYR A 50 27.99 -28.05 -12.97
CA TYR A 50 27.51 -29.32 -12.42
C TYR A 50 26.12 -29.72 -12.94
N LEU A 51 25.40 -28.78 -13.57
CA LEU A 51 24.00 -28.95 -13.95
C LEU A 51 23.79 -30.12 -14.91
N ASP A 52 24.57 -30.20 -15.98
CA ASP A 52 24.40 -31.26 -16.99
C ASP A 52 24.69 -32.63 -16.39
N LYS A 53 25.80 -32.79 -15.66
CA LYS A 53 26.13 -34.03 -14.94
C LYS A 53 25.01 -34.46 -13.97
N LEU A 54 24.44 -33.50 -13.24
CA LEU A 54 23.32 -33.77 -12.34
C LEU A 54 22.05 -34.19 -13.10
N MET A 55 21.72 -33.51 -14.19
CA MET A 55 20.49 -33.73 -14.96
C MET A 55 20.55 -34.96 -15.88
N GLU A 56 21.73 -35.43 -16.25
CA GLU A 56 21.93 -36.58 -17.13
C GLU A 56 22.22 -37.90 -16.40
N SER A 57 22.53 -37.87 -15.10
CA SER A 57 22.88 -39.04 -14.31
C SER A 57 21.66 -39.79 -13.76
N GLU A 58 21.62 -41.11 -13.92
CA GLU A 58 20.60 -42.01 -13.34
C GLU A 58 20.81 -42.25 -11.83
N GLU A 59 21.89 -41.71 -11.27
CA GLU A 59 22.22 -41.85 -9.85
C GLU A 59 21.26 -41.06 -8.96
N GLU A 60 21.00 -41.59 -7.77
CA GLU A 60 20.19 -40.96 -6.74
C GLU A 60 20.86 -39.69 -6.19
N ALA A 61 20.03 -38.74 -5.74
CA ALA A 61 20.45 -37.51 -5.08
C ALA A 61 19.60 -37.29 -3.82
N GLY A 62 20.04 -36.39 -2.95
CA GLY A 62 19.20 -35.93 -1.83
C GLY A 62 17.92 -35.27 -2.34
N HIS A 63 16.85 -35.39 -1.56
CA HIS A 63 15.60 -34.66 -1.82
C HIS A 63 15.22 -33.74 -0.66
N GLU A 64 15.51 -34.14 0.58
CA GLU A 64 15.28 -33.34 1.78
C GLU A 64 16.43 -32.35 2.05
N VAL A 65 16.11 -31.30 2.82
CA VAL A 65 17.10 -30.38 3.38
C VAL A 65 17.72 -31.02 4.64
N GLU A 66 19.03 -31.18 4.61
CA GLU A 66 19.83 -31.71 5.71
C GLU A 66 20.60 -30.59 6.43
N TYR A 67 21.04 -30.88 7.66
CA TYR A 67 21.80 -29.96 8.50
C TYR A 67 23.06 -30.64 9.02
N ILE A 68 24.20 -29.97 8.85
CA ILE A 68 25.44 -30.23 9.60
C ILE A 68 25.58 -29.09 10.61
N GLY A 69 25.81 -29.43 11.87
CA GLY A 69 26.08 -28.49 12.95
C GLY A 69 26.57 -29.22 14.20
N PRO A 70 26.69 -28.53 15.34
CA PRO A 70 27.24 -29.10 16.57
C PRO A 70 26.38 -30.25 17.08
N ILE A 71 26.88 -31.47 16.88
CA ILE A 71 26.57 -32.59 17.77
C ILE A 71 27.16 -32.23 19.14
N PRO A 72 26.45 -32.44 20.26
CA PRO A 72 27.04 -32.27 21.59
C PRO A 72 28.20 -33.27 21.78
N ILE A 73 29.43 -32.79 21.62
CA ILE A 73 30.68 -33.53 21.77
C ILE A 73 31.55 -32.74 22.76
N GLU A 74 32.09 -33.41 23.79
CA GLU A 74 32.75 -32.78 24.94
C GLU A 74 34.08 -32.06 24.65
N LYS A 75 34.59 -32.07 23.41
CA LYS A 75 35.89 -31.49 23.05
C LYS A 75 35.79 -30.60 21.82
N ILE A 76 35.92 -29.30 22.06
CA ILE A 76 35.91 -28.24 21.05
C ILE A 76 37.35 -27.92 20.67
N THR A 77 37.78 -28.36 19.48
CA THR A 77 39.04 -27.90 18.85
C THR A 77 38.88 -27.53 17.38
N ASP A 78 37.80 -27.94 16.72
CA ASP A 78 37.54 -27.62 15.32
C ASP A 78 36.63 -26.38 15.18
N LEU A 79 36.91 -25.56 14.18
CA LEU A 79 36.06 -24.41 13.81
C LEU A 79 34.68 -24.91 13.38
N PHE A 80 33.64 -24.48 14.09
CA PHE A 80 32.26 -24.88 13.80
C PHE A 80 31.83 -24.44 12.38
N LEU A 81 31.52 -25.41 11.53
CA LEU A 81 30.96 -25.20 10.19
C LEU A 81 29.52 -25.69 10.15
N GLU A 82 28.59 -24.80 10.51
CA GLU A 82 27.15 -25.06 10.37
C GLU A 82 26.71 -24.85 8.91
N LYS A 83 25.95 -25.80 8.36
CA LYS A 83 25.44 -25.72 6.99
C LYS A 83 24.14 -26.50 6.80
N TYR A 84 23.13 -25.83 6.25
CA TYR A 84 22.00 -26.48 5.59
C TYR A 84 22.34 -26.81 4.14
N TYR A 85 21.93 -27.98 3.66
CA TYR A 85 22.26 -28.46 2.32
C TYR A 85 21.25 -29.47 1.76
N ILE A 86 21.21 -29.59 0.45
CA ILE A 86 20.67 -30.78 -0.24
C ILE A 86 21.86 -31.55 -0.81
N ARG A 87 21.90 -32.87 -0.65
CA ARG A 87 22.94 -33.71 -1.29
C ARG A 87 22.76 -33.70 -2.80
N GLY A 88 23.85 -33.47 -3.54
CA GLY A 88 23.93 -33.76 -4.97
C GLY A 88 23.91 -35.26 -5.24
N LEU A 89 24.59 -35.71 -6.30
CA LEU A 89 24.80 -37.15 -6.52
C LEU A 89 25.54 -37.77 -5.32
N LEU A 90 25.08 -38.93 -4.85
CA LEU A 90 25.59 -39.61 -3.65
C LEU A 90 27.12 -39.85 -3.69
N ASN A 91 27.65 -40.22 -4.86
CA ASN A 91 29.06 -40.50 -5.10
C ASN A 91 29.94 -39.24 -5.05
N ASP A 92 29.36 -38.07 -5.38
CA ASP A 92 30.11 -36.81 -5.50
C ASP A 92 30.31 -36.08 -4.17
N LYS A 93 29.51 -36.41 -3.14
CA LYS A 93 29.50 -35.73 -1.83
C LYS A 93 29.34 -34.20 -1.90
N ILE A 94 28.70 -33.70 -2.96
CA ILE A 94 28.44 -32.26 -3.16
C ILE A 94 27.27 -31.81 -2.28
N HIS A 95 27.47 -30.74 -1.51
CA HIS A 95 26.45 -30.14 -0.64
C HIS A 95 25.93 -28.83 -1.26
N LEU A 96 24.74 -28.89 -1.87
CA LEU A 96 24.10 -27.77 -2.58
C LEU A 96 23.42 -26.81 -1.59
N GLU A 97 23.44 -25.50 -1.85
CA GLU A 97 22.79 -24.49 -1.00
C GLU A 97 21.27 -24.47 -1.29
N PRO A 98 20.39 -24.74 -0.31
CA PRO A 98 18.96 -24.72 -0.51
C PRO A 98 18.44 -23.28 -0.54
N LEU A 99 17.34 -23.04 -1.25
CA LEU A 99 16.64 -21.73 -1.22
C LEU A 99 15.60 -21.65 -0.10
N VAL A 100 15.29 -22.79 0.52
CA VAL A 100 14.34 -22.93 1.61
C VAL A 100 14.92 -23.88 2.64
N LEU A 101 14.87 -23.50 3.91
CA LEU A 101 15.18 -24.36 5.04
C LEU A 101 13.93 -25.17 5.38
N SER A 102 14.09 -26.47 5.63
CA SER A 102 13.01 -27.31 6.13
C SER A 102 13.48 -28.25 7.22
N TRP A 103 12.59 -28.56 8.17
CA TRP A 103 12.83 -29.55 9.22
C TRP A 103 11.51 -30.16 9.70
N ARG A 104 11.60 -31.32 10.37
CA ARG A 104 10.45 -32.04 10.92
C ARG A 104 10.57 -32.19 12.43
N LYS A 105 9.48 -31.96 13.16
CA LYS A 105 9.36 -32.27 14.59
C LYS A 105 7.99 -32.90 14.86
N HIS A 106 7.99 -34.15 15.34
CA HIS A 106 6.78 -34.96 15.49
C HIS A 106 5.93 -34.98 14.20
N ASN A 107 4.69 -34.50 14.27
CA ASN A 107 3.71 -34.43 13.20
C ASN A 107 3.72 -33.09 12.44
N LYS A 108 4.74 -32.24 12.65
CA LYS A 108 4.88 -30.95 11.97
C LYS A 108 6.11 -30.88 11.09
N MET A 109 5.95 -30.33 9.90
CA MET A 109 7.03 -29.93 9.00
C MET A 109 7.00 -28.41 8.83
N VAL A 110 8.16 -27.77 8.90
CA VAL A 110 8.30 -26.33 8.75
C VAL A 110 9.12 -26.02 7.49
N TYR A 111 8.74 -24.95 6.81
CA TYR A 111 9.49 -24.34 5.70
C TYR A 111 9.70 -22.84 5.98
N ILE A 112 10.94 -22.36 5.85
CA ILE A 112 11.31 -20.93 5.94
C ILE A 112 12.30 -20.61 4.81
N PRO A 113 12.21 -19.44 4.13
CA PRO A 113 13.20 -19.04 3.13
C PRO A 113 14.62 -18.99 3.70
N GLU A 114 15.63 -19.30 2.89
CA GLU A 114 17.03 -19.22 3.30
C GLU A 114 17.44 -17.76 3.64
N PRO A 115 17.95 -17.47 4.86
CA PRO A 115 18.31 -16.12 5.28
C PRO A 115 19.29 -15.40 4.36
N LYS A 116 20.26 -16.07 3.71
CA LYS A 116 21.13 -15.40 2.72
C LYS A 116 20.36 -14.83 1.54
N PHE A 117 19.29 -15.49 1.09
CA PHE A 117 18.44 -14.99 0.00
C PHE A 117 17.63 -13.78 0.45
N LEU A 118 17.13 -13.80 1.70
CA LEU A 118 16.45 -12.64 2.31
C LEU A 118 17.40 -11.44 2.47
N MET A 119 18.60 -11.68 3.01
CA MET A 119 19.60 -10.65 3.28
C MET A 119 20.18 -10.03 2.01
N GLN A 120 20.32 -10.79 0.92
CA GLN A 120 20.84 -10.28 -0.36
C GLN A 120 20.04 -9.09 -0.89
N TYR A 121 18.73 -9.04 -0.63
CA TYR A 121 17.82 -7.97 -1.06
C TYR A 121 17.24 -7.17 0.11
N ALA A 122 17.79 -7.34 1.32
CA ALA A 122 17.30 -6.72 2.56
C ALA A 122 15.77 -6.84 2.76
N LEU A 123 15.18 -7.98 2.40
CA LEU A 123 13.72 -8.17 2.44
C LEU A 123 13.19 -8.09 3.87
N VAL A 124 12.05 -7.43 4.04
CA VAL A 124 11.42 -7.18 5.35
C VAL A 124 10.18 -8.03 5.52
N ALA A 125 10.04 -8.66 6.69
CA ALA A 125 8.89 -9.51 7.00
C ALA A 125 7.63 -8.70 7.34
N ARG A 126 6.51 -9.06 6.70
CA ARG A 126 5.16 -8.61 7.04
C ARG A 126 4.28 -9.84 7.28
N ASN A 127 3.78 -10.00 8.51
CA ASN A 127 3.00 -11.16 8.92
C ASN A 127 1.49 -10.93 8.75
N SER A 128 0.76 -12.01 8.46
CA SER A 128 -0.68 -12.15 8.70
C SER A 128 -0.94 -13.39 9.56
N ASP A 129 -2.19 -13.62 9.95
CA ASP A 129 -2.60 -14.74 10.83
C ASP A 129 -2.18 -16.15 10.34
N GLN A 130 -1.90 -16.30 9.05
CA GLN A 130 -1.60 -17.60 8.41
C GLN A 130 -0.36 -17.61 7.51
N LYS A 131 0.17 -16.44 7.13
CA LYS A 131 1.30 -16.32 6.19
C LYS A 131 2.32 -15.29 6.67
N THR A 132 3.58 -15.51 6.32
CA THR A 132 4.60 -14.47 6.32
C THR A 132 4.85 -14.05 4.88
N TYR A 133 4.80 -12.75 4.62
CA TYR A 133 5.26 -12.13 3.39
C TYR A 133 6.65 -11.54 3.64
N TRP A 134 7.52 -11.62 2.65
CA TRP A 134 8.75 -10.84 2.60
C TRP A 134 8.60 -9.83 1.48
N ASP A 135 8.65 -8.56 1.83
CA ASP A 135 8.53 -7.44 0.92
C ASP A 135 9.94 -6.89 0.63
N ASP A 136 10.22 -6.48 -0.61
CA ASP A 136 11.35 -5.57 -0.86
C ASP A 136 10.85 -4.16 -0.46
N PRO A 137 11.58 -3.41 0.38
CA PRO A 137 11.21 -2.05 0.74
C PRO A 137 12.02 -0.97 0.00
N SER A 138 13.05 -1.33 -0.77
CA SER A 138 13.79 -0.38 -1.62
C SER A 138 12.90 0.16 -2.74
N ILE A 139 11.91 -0.64 -3.13
CA ILE A 139 10.80 -0.31 -4.02
C ILE A 139 9.51 -0.78 -3.32
N PRO A 140 8.30 -0.23 -3.57
CA PRO A 140 7.07 -0.64 -2.89
C PRO A 140 6.52 -1.97 -3.49
N ARG A 141 7.28 -3.06 -3.36
CA ARG A 141 7.02 -4.35 -4.00
C ARG A 141 6.80 -5.44 -2.94
N TYR A 142 5.52 -5.76 -2.74
CA TYR A 142 5.06 -6.63 -1.66
C TYR A 142 4.97 -8.10 -2.04
N GLY A 143 5.30 -8.99 -1.10
CA GLY A 143 5.17 -10.43 -1.26
C GLY A 143 6.17 -11.03 -2.24
N VAL A 144 7.37 -10.45 -2.35
CA VAL A 144 8.52 -11.00 -3.08
C VAL A 144 8.74 -12.46 -2.71
N ILE A 145 8.55 -12.81 -1.44
CA ILE A 145 8.37 -14.19 -1.00
C ILE A 145 7.08 -14.32 -0.18
N GLU A 146 6.29 -15.37 -0.46
CA GLU A 146 5.15 -15.79 0.35
C GLU A 146 5.46 -17.11 1.05
N VAL A 147 5.18 -17.16 2.35
CA VAL A 147 5.45 -18.31 3.22
C VAL A 147 4.16 -18.73 3.91
N LEU A 148 3.70 -19.96 3.65
CA LEU A 148 2.78 -20.72 4.49
C LEU A 148 3.63 -21.73 5.27
N PRO A 149 4.07 -21.41 6.51
CA PRO A 149 5.30 -21.97 7.07
C PRO A 149 5.16 -23.39 7.62
N THR A 150 3.99 -23.79 8.12
CA THR A 150 3.83 -25.03 8.89
C THR A 150 2.79 -25.95 8.28
N SER A 151 3.21 -27.20 8.07
CA SER A 151 2.37 -28.33 7.69
C SER A 151 2.14 -29.22 8.89
N GLU A 152 0.91 -29.71 9.06
CA GLU A 152 0.51 -30.61 10.13
C GLU A 152 -0.02 -31.92 9.53
N TYR A 153 0.49 -33.05 10.01
CA TYR A 153 -0.04 -34.37 9.69
C TYR A 153 -1.34 -34.60 10.49
N LYS A 154 -2.44 -34.04 9.98
CA LYS A 154 -3.80 -34.10 10.56
C LYS A 154 -4.91 -34.42 9.55
N ILE A 155 -4.61 -34.40 8.25
CA ILE A 155 -5.50 -34.99 7.24
C ILE A 155 -5.45 -36.51 7.44
N LYS A 156 -6.51 -37.26 7.11
CA LYS A 156 -6.49 -38.73 7.23
C LYS A 156 -5.29 -39.28 6.46
N ASN A 157 -4.30 -39.77 7.21
CA ASN A 157 -3.00 -40.24 6.70
C ASN A 157 -2.14 -39.21 5.94
N GLY A 158 -2.35 -37.90 6.12
CA GLY A 158 -1.71 -36.87 5.29
C GLY A 158 -1.40 -35.52 5.96
N ASN A 159 -0.54 -34.77 5.28
CA ASN A 159 -0.01 -33.46 5.64
C ASN A 159 -0.87 -32.33 5.06
N THR A 160 -1.14 -31.27 5.83
CA THR A 160 -1.66 -30.02 5.25
C THR A 160 -0.61 -29.34 4.37
N LEU A 161 -1.04 -28.37 3.57
CA LEU A 161 -0.13 -27.54 2.78
C LEU A 161 0.81 -26.72 3.69
N ALA A 162 2.11 -26.85 3.48
CA ALA A 162 3.08 -25.78 3.70
C ALA A 162 3.76 -25.48 2.36
N LYS A 163 4.06 -24.21 2.11
CA LYS A 163 4.51 -23.74 0.80
C LYS A 163 5.31 -22.45 0.93
N VAL A 164 6.39 -22.36 0.17
CA VAL A 164 7.15 -21.12 -0.03
C VAL A 164 7.20 -20.83 -1.51
N GLU A 165 6.76 -19.64 -1.90
CA GLU A 165 6.78 -19.13 -3.27
C GLU A 165 7.57 -17.83 -3.32
N ALA A 166 8.51 -17.71 -4.26
CA ALA A 166 9.31 -16.51 -4.45
C ALA A 166 9.17 -15.97 -5.88
N GLU A 167 9.27 -14.65 -6.04
CA GLU A 167 9.17 -14.00 -7.34
C GLU A 167 10.35 -14.36 -8.25
N ARG A 168 10.02 -14.68 -9.50
CA ARG A 168 10.97 -15.21 -10.50
C ARG A 168 12.16 -14.29 -10.73
N GLU A 169 11.96 -12.97 -10.72
CA GLU A 169 13.01 -12.00 -11.00
C GLU A 169 14.10 -11.98 -9.91
N TYR A 170 13.74 -12.09 -8.63
CA TYR A 170 14.70 -12.16 -7.52
C TYR A 170 15.43 -13.50 -7.48
N LEU A 171 14.74 -14.59 -7.84
CA LEU A 171 15.35 -15.90 -8.00
C LEU A 171 16.34 -15.93 -9.18
N GLU A 172 16.01 -15.27 -10.29
CA GLU A 172 16.88 -15.15 -11.45
C GLU A 172 18.12 -14.33 -11.14
N ASP A 173 17.96 -13.16 -10.51
CA ASP A 173 19.07 -12.31 -10.05
C ASP A 173 19.96 -13.05 -9.03
N TYR A 174 19.37 -13.77 -8.07
CA TYR A 174 20.13 -14.48 -7.03
C TYR A 174 20.94 -15.65 -7.61
N ALA A 175 20.31 -16.43 -8.50
CA ALA A 175 20.97 -17.52 -9.20
C ALA A 175 22.08 -17.00 -10.13
N PHE A 176 21.87 -15.85 -10.80
CA PHE A 176 22.87 -15.20 -11.65
C PHE A 176 24.12 -14.81 -10.86
N LEU A 177 23.95 -14.08 -9.74
CA LEU A 177 25.04 -13.67 -8.85
C LEU A 177 25.85 -14.87 -8.34
N LYS A 178 25.18 -15.98 -8.04
CA LYS A 178 25.79 -17.23 -7.55
C LYS A 178 26.40 -18.11 -8.65
N LYS A 179 26.16 -17.80 -9.94
CA LYS A 179 26.51 -18.65 -11.11
C LYS A 179 25.93 -20.07 -11.02
N CYS A 180 24.68 -20.16 -10.57
CA CYS A 180 23.94 -21.40 -10.37
C CYS A 180 22.67 -21.42 -11.23
N ALA A 181 22.15 -22.60 -11.52
CA ALA A 181 20.75 -22.81 -11.85
C ALA A 181 19.95 -23.14 -10.56
N ILE A 182 18.63 -22.98 -10.62
CA ILE A 182 17.72 -23.46 -9.59
C ILE A 182 17.15 -24.80 -10.03
N VAL A 183 17.39 -25.82 -9.22
CA VAL A 183 16.89 -27.18 -9.43
C VAL A 183 15.94 -27.54 -8.30
N GLU A 184 14.74 -28.01 -8.65
CA GLU A 184 13.81 -28.67 -7.75
C GLU A 184 14.28 -30.09 -7.50
N PHE A 185 14.38 -30.48 -6.24
CA PHE A 185 14.53 -31.85 -5.78
C PHE A 185 13.23 -32.25 -5.10
N TYR A 186 12.62 -33.36 -5.53
CA TYR A 186 11.28 -33.73 -5.11
C TYR A 186 11.16 -35.21 -4.74
N PHE A 187 10.18 -35.47 -3.87
CA PHE A 187 9.62 -36.77 -3.59
C PHE A 187 8.10 -36.74 -3.78
N GLU A 188 7.56 -37.71 -4.50
CA GLU A 188 6.13 -37.83 -4.79
C GLU A 188 5.68 -39.26 -4.50
N GLU A 189 4.76 -39.41 -3.55
CA GLU A 189 4.08 -40.66 -3.27
C GLU A 189 2.63 -40.59 -3.77
N ARG A 190 2.15 -41.62 -4.49
CA ARG A 190 0.75 -41.77 -4.91
C ARG A 190 0.24 -43.19 -4.67
N TRP A 191 -1.00 -43.28 -4.21
CA TRP A 191 -1.70 -44.52 -3.91
C TRP A 191 -2.79 -44.79 -4.94
N ILE A 192 -2.90 -46.04 -5.37
CA ILE A 192 -3.79 -46.48 -6.44
C ILE A 192 -4.75 -47.54 -5.89
N ASN A 193 -6.05 -47.22 -5.89
CA ASN A 193 -7.10 -48.07 -5.31
C ASN A 193 -7.69 -49.07 -6.32
N THR A 194 -7.40 -48.88 -7.60
CA THR A 194 -7.83 -49.76 -8.70
C THR A 194 -6.78 -50.82 -8.99
N ILE A 195 -7.20 -52.02 -9.37
CA ILE A 195 -6.30 -53.04 -9.91
C ILE A 195 -6.00 -52.67 -11.36
N GLU A 196 -4.75 -52.33 -11.68
CA GLU A 196 -4.33 -51.89 -13.01
C GLU A 196 -3.44 -52.96 -13.67
N PRO A 197 -3.91 -53.67 -14.73
CA PRO A 197 -3.16 -54.76 -15.37
C PRO A 197 -1.78 -54.34 -15.90
N GLU A 198 -1.60 -53.08 -16.26
CA GLU A 198 -0.33 -52.54 -16.73
C GLU A 198 0.74 -52.49 -15.62
N LEU A 199 0.33 -52.15 -14.39
CA LEU A 199 1.22 -52.11 -13.23
C LEU A 199 1.57 -53.53 -12.74
N GLU A 200 0.61 -54.46 -12.78
CA GLU A 200 0.86 -55.89 -12.55
C GLU A 200 1.87 -56.46 -13.55
N LYS A 201 1.74 -56.12 -14.83
CA LYS A 201 2.67 -56.54 -15.88
C LYS A 201 4.07 -55.94 -15.65
N MET A 202 4.17 -54.71 -15.18
CA MET A 202 5.46 -54.09 -14.83
C MET A 202 6.12 -54.78 -13.63
N LEU A 203 5.36 -55.18 -12.61
CA LEU A 203 5.86 -55.85 -11.40
C LEU A 203 6.39 -57.28 -11.64
N GLN A 204 6.06 -57.93 -12.76
CA GLN A 204 6.55 -59.29 -13.12
C GLN A 204 6.37 -60.37 -12.03
N LYS A 205 5.33 -60.23 -11.18
CA LYS A 205 5.04 -61.04 -9.98
C LYS A 205 5.89 -60.74 -8.73
N GLU A 206 6.80 -59.77 -8.78
CA GLU A 206 7.50 -59.26 -7.59
C GLU A 206 6.57 -58.39 -6.72
N SER A 207 6.92 -58.22 -5.44
CA SER A 207 6.20 -57.35 -4.51
C SER A 207 6.55 -55.87 -4.70
N SER A 208 7.75 -55.57 -5.20
CA SER A 208 8.18 -54.21 -5.55
C SER A 208 9.32 -54.21 -6.55
N ILE A 209 9.30 -53.27 -7.50
CA ILE A 209 10.38 -53.01 -8.45
C ILE A 209 10.94 -51.59 -8.26
N MET A 210 12.18 -51.39 -8.71
CA MET A 210 12.87 -50.10 -8.73
C MET A 210 13.31 -49.80 -10.17
N ILE A 211 13.01 -48.60 -10.65
CA ILE A 211 13.28 -48.12 -12.01
C ILE A 211 14.11 -46.83 -11.89
N SER A 212 15.24 -46.77 -12.58
CA SER A 212 16.09 -45.57 -12.65
C SER A 212 16.04 -45.01 -14.07
N GLU A 213 15.86 -43.69 -14.18
CA GLU A 213 15.86 -42.91 -15.43
C GLU A 213 16.45 -41.52 -15.16
N LYS A 214 16.62 -40.68 -16.19
CA LYS A 214 17.05 -39.25 -16.06
C LYS A 214 18.15 -39.12 -14.99
N ASN A 215 18.12 -38.34 -13.90
CA ASN A 215 17.18 -37.41 -13.24
C ASN A 215 15.90 -37.87 -12.49
N LYS A 216 15.49 -39.15 -12.48
CA LYS A 216 14.41 -39.65 -11.60
C LYS A 216 14.52 -41.15 -11.26
N LYS A 217 14.07 -41.51 -10.07
CA LYS A 217 14.05 -42.88 -9.55
C LYS A 217 12.64 -43.21 -9.06
N ILE A 218 12.06 -44.28 -9.58
CA ILE A 218 10.68 -44.69 -9.31
C ILE A 218 10.70 -46.05 -8.62
N LYS A 219 9.93 -46.18 -7.54
CA LYS A 219 9.60 -47.44 -6.89
C LYS A 219 8.11 -47.70 -7.07
N LEU A 220 7.78 -48.86 -7.63
CA LEU A 220 6.42 -49.38 -7.69
C LEU A 220 6.34 -50.58 -6.74
N SER A 221 5.37 -50.58 -5.84
CA SER A 221 5.14 -51.68 -4.89
C SER A 221 3.67 -52.01 -4.74
N LYS A 222 3.38 -53.30 -4.50
CA LYS A 222 2.06 -53.73 -4.02
C LYS A 222 1.86 -53.30 -2.58
N SER A 223 0.61 -53.07 -2.21
CA SER A 223 0.19 -52.67 -0.87
C SER A 223 -1.06 -53.43 -0.47
N GLU A 224 -1.07 -53.91 0.78
CA GLU A 224 -2.23 -54.47 1.47
C GLU A 224 -2.86 -53.45 2.44
N SER A 225 -2.43 -52.19 2.39
CA SER A 225 -2.91 -51.12 3.28
C SER A 225 -4.27 -50.56 2.87
N ASP A 226 -4.96 -49.93 3.82
CA ASP A 226 -6.24 -49.22 3.61
C ASP A 226 -6.14 -48.03 2.63
N LYS A 227 -4.92 -47.67 2.22
CA LYS A 227 -4.62 -46.55 1.32
C LYS A 227 -4.69 -46.90 -0.16
N GLY A 228 -4.58 -48.18 -0.55
CA GLY A 228 -4.64 -48.63 -1.94
C GLY A 228 -3.85 -49.91 -2.24
N ASN A 229 -4.10 -50.50 -3.42
CA ASN A 229 -3.49 -51.74 -3.90
C ASN A 229 -2.04 -51.57 -4.38
N TYR A 230 -1.70 -50.37 -4.88
CA TYR A 230 -0.33 -50.03 -5.28
C TYR A 230 0.12 -48.72 -4.63
N ASN A 231 1.40 -48.66 -4.33
CA ASN A 231 2.14 -47.48 -3.91
C ASN A 231 3.20 -47.17 -4.97
N LEU A 232 3.10 -45.99 -5.58
CA LEU A 232 4.12 -45.40 -6.43
C LEU A 232 4.86 -44.32 -5.64
N GLN A 233 6.17 -44.47 -5.53
CA GLN A 233 7.08 -43.49 -4.95
C GLN A 233 8.06 -43.04 -6.02
N MET A 234 8.27 -41.73 -6.17
CA MET A 234 9.25 -41.18 -7.10
C MET A 234 10.09 -40.12 -6.42
N TRP A 235 11.40 -40.28 -6.51
CA TRP A 235 12.40 -39.26 -6.22
C TRP A 235 12.89 -38.69 -7.53
N GLY A 236 13.09 -37.39 -7.63
CA GLY A 236 13.59 -36.82 -8.87
C GLY A 236 14.09 -35.40 -8.71
N ARG A 237 14.66 -34.90 -9.80
CA ARG A 237 15.20 -33.55 -9.88
C ARG A 237 14.94 -32.94 -11.23
N GLN A 238 14.63 -31.65 -11.24
CA GLN A 238 14.35 -30.92 -12.47
C GLN A 238 14.81 -29.47 -12.41
N ASN A 239 15.42 -29.02 -13.51
CA ASN A 239 15.77 -27.63 -13.70
C ASN A 239 14.51 -26.76 -13.79
N ILE A 240 14.47 -25.69 -13.00
CA ILE A 240 13.37 -24.72 -12.93
C ILE A 240 13.79 -23.37 -13.53
N LEU A 241 15.06 -22.98 -13.34
CA LEU A 241 15.57 -21.68 -13.76
C LEU A 241 17.08 -21.74 -14.04
N ILE A 242 17.47 -21.51 -15.29
CA ILE A 242 18.83 -21.11 -15.65
C ILE A 242 18.79 -19.59 -15.80
N PRO A 243 19.56 -18.84 -14.99
CA PRO A 243 19.48 -17.38 -14.99
C PRO A 243 20.13 -16.77 -16.23
N LYS A 244 19.55 -15.70 -16.76
CA LYS A 244 20.05 -15.00 -17.95
C LYS A 244 20.48 -13.56 -17.67
N LYS A 245 19.91 -12.92 -16.65
CA LYS A 245 20.14 -11.50 -16.33
C LYS A 245 20.18 -11.25 -14.82
N LYS A 246 20.66 -10.05 -14.47
CA LYS A 246 20.75 -9.49 -13.10
C LYS A 246 19.85 -8.25 -12.98
N ASN A 247 18.54 -8.46 -13.10
CA ASN A 247 17.54 -7.39 -13.23
C ASN A 247 17.35 -6.54 -11.95
N ILE A 248 17.69 -7.07 -10.77
CA ILE A 248 17.44 -6.42 -9.48
C ILE A 248 18.72 -5.75 -8.96
N THR A 249 19.86 -6.47 -8.96
CA THR A 249 21.12 -5.96 -8.41
C THR A 249 21.81 -4.96 -9.35
N GLU A 250 21.68 -5.11 -10.67
CA GLU A 250 22.18 -4.15 -11.65
C GLU A 250 21.08 -3.77 -12.67
N PRO A 251 20.09 -2.96 -12.25
CA PRO A 251 19.00 -2.55 -13.11
C PRO A 251 19.51 -1.70 -14.28
N GLU A 252 18.86 -1.84 -15.43
CA GLU A 252 19.23 -1.14 -16.68
C GLU A 252 19.38 0.37 -16.45
N SER A 253 20.40 0.96 -17.06
CA SER A 253 20.68 2.39 -16.92
C SER A 253 19.58 3.21 -17.59
N ILE A 254 18.98 4.14 -16.83
CA ILE A 254 17.96 5.05 -17.35
C ILE A 254 18.62 6.23 -18.07
N ILE A 255 18.07 6.57 -19.23
CA ILE A 255 18.39 7.79 -19.99
C ILE A 255 17.06 8.52 -20.18
N LEU A 256 16.95 9.71 -19.58
CA LEU A 256 15.69 10.45 -19.49
C LEU A 256 15.82 11.84 -20.12
N ASN A 257 14.71 12.38 -20.63
CA ASN A 257 14.64 13.75 -21.13
C ASN A 257 14.16 14.67 -20.00
N TRP A 258 14.92 15.72 -19.72
CA TRP A 258 14.50 16.78 -18.80
C TRP A 258 14.38 18.09 -19.57
N PRO A 259 13.15 18.58 -19.86
CA PRO A 259 12.94 19.83 -20.57
C PRO A 259 13.64 21.00 -19.87
N GLY A 260 14.38 21.80 -20.63
CA GLY A 260 15.20 22.90 -20.09
C GLY A 260 16.58 22.50 -19.57
N TYR A 261 16.93 21.20 -19.56
CA TYR A 261 18.28 20.72 -19.18
C TYR A 261 18.97 19.93 -20.31
N LYS A 262 18.53 18.70 -20.59
CA LYS A 262 19.11 17.82 -21.64
C LYS A 262 18.06 16.84 -22.16
N GLU A 263 18.04 16.63 -23.47
CA GLU A 263 17.20 15.62 -24.13
C GLU A 263 17.55 14.17 -23.75
N LYS A 264 18.82 13.93 -23.42
CA LYS A 264 19.35 12.64 -22.96
C LYS A 264 20.24 12.89 -21.75
N CYS A 265 19.67 12.75 -20.57
CA CYS A 265 20.36 12.81 -19.30
C CYS A 265 20.57 11.39 -18.76
N THR A 266 21.83 11.01 -18.53
CA THR A 266 22.18 9.81 -17.78
C THR A 266 22.20 10.09 -16.27
N GLU A 267 22.32 9.02 -15.46
CA GLU A 267 22.59 9.13 -14.02
C GLU A 267 23.93 9.83 -13.73
N GLU A 268 24.93 9.67 -14.60
CA GLU A 268 26.23 10.33 -14.48
C GLU A 268 26.14 11.83 -14.82
N ASP A 269 25.36 12.21 -15.84
CA ASP A 269 25.06 13.62 -16.15
C ASP A 269 24.38 14.31 -14.97
N ALA A 270 23.36 13.68 -14.38
CA ALA A 270 22.62 14.22 -13.24
C ALA A 270 23.48 14.32 -11.97
N ARG A 271 24.41 13.39 -11.73
CA ARG A 271 25.34 13.47 -10.59
C ARG A 271 26.45 14.51 -10.77
N LYS A 272 26.81 14.80 -12.03
CA LYS A 272 27.76 15.87 -12.40
C LYS A 272 27.10 17.25 -12.51
N SER A 273 25.77 17.32 -12.47
CA SER A 273 25.05 18.60 -12.44
C SER A 273 25.42 19.40 -11.20
N GLY A 274 25.32 20.72 -11.30
CA GLY A 274 25.37 21.59 -10.14
C GLY A 274 24.03 21.56 -9.40
N ILE A 275 23.66 22.70 -8.81
CA ILE A 275 22.30 22.96 -8.35
C ILE A 275 21.44 23.33 -9.58
N ASP A 276 21.26 22.35 -10.46
CA ASP A 276 20.41 22.43 -11.65
C ASP A 276 18.99 21.99 -11.28
N TYR A 277 17.99 22.71 -11.80
CA TYR A 277 16.58 22.47 -11.46
C TYR A 277 15.79 21.93 -12.66
N VAL A 278 14.92 20.96 -12.37
CA VAL A 278 13.91 20.45 -13.31
C VAL A 278 12.51 20.64 -12.73
N TYR A 279 11.51 20.64 -13.59
CA TYR A 279 10.14 20.96 -13.23
C TYR A 279 9.22 19.79 -13.60
N LEU A 280 8.35 19.40 -12.67
CA LEU A 280 7.33 18.37 -12.84
C LEU A 280 5.94 18.96 -12.62
N LYS A 281 4.93 18.47 -13.34
CA LYS A 281 3.53 18.57 -12.89
C LYS A 281 3.38 17.76 -11.61
N ASP A 282 2.68 18.29 -10.62
CA ASP A 282 2.43 17.67 -9.31
C ASP A 282 1.61 16.37 -9.37
N HIS A 283 1.17 15.99 -10.56
CA HIS A 283 0.27 14.88 -10.85
C HIS A 283 0.86 13.52 -10.42
N TYR A 284 2.19 13.39 -10.35
CA TYR A 284 2.87 12.19 -9.82
C TYR A 284 2.45 11.86 -8.38
N LEU A 285 2.05 12.86 -7.60
CA LEU A 285 1.62 12.69 -6.21
C LEU A 285 0.35 11.84 -6.05
N GLN A 286 -0.47 11.69 -7.12
CA GLN A 286 -1.69 10.88 -7.07
C GLN A 286 -1.43 9.40 -6.77
N GLU A 287 -0.28 8.87 -7.22
CA GLU A 287 0.10 7.46 -7.00
C GLU A 287 0.22 7.14 -5.50
N TYR A 288 0.59 8.14 -4.68
CA TYR A 288 0.95 7.95 -3.27
C TYR A 288 -0.16 8.39 -2.29
N GLU A 289 -1.07 9.27 -2.71
CA GLU A 289 -2.00 9.96 -1.81
C GLU A 289 -2.92 9.02 -0.99
N ASN A 290 -3.45 7.98 -1.63
CA ASN A 290 -4.40 7.06 -1.00
C ASN A 290 -3.73 5.88 -0.31
N ARG A 291 -2.39 5.84 -0.29
CA ARG A 291 -1.57 4.77 0.25
C ARG A 291 -1.05 5.17 1.63
N LYS A 292 -1.18 4.29 2.63
CA LYS A 292 -0.90 4.62 4.05
C LYS A 292 0.59 4.61 4.35
N GLU A 293 1.33 3.78 3.62
CA GLU A 293 2.78 3.62 3.68
C GLU A 293 3.55 4.83 3.14
N PHE A 294 2.91 5.69 2.34
CA PHE A 294 3.48 6.96 1.91
C PHE A 294 3.04 8.11 2.79
N LYS A 295 3.95 9.07 2.96
CA LYS A 295 3.67 10.37 3.57
C LYS A 295 4.01 11.46 2.57
N ILE A 296 2.97 12.08 2.02
CA ILE A 296 3.09 13.31 1.23
C ILE A 296 3.17 14.50 2.19
N TYR A 297 3.99 15.49 1.86
CA TYR A 297 4.01 16.81 2.49
C TYR A 297 3.37 17.81 1.52
N PRO A 298 2.09 18.18 1.71
CA PRO A 298 1.31 18.96 0.75
C PRO A 298 1.93 20.27 0.28
N GLU A 299 2.61 21.00 1.17
CA GLU A 299 3.09 22.37 0.91
C GLU A 299 4.27 22.43 -0.08
N ASN A 300 5.07 21.36 -0.18
CA ASN A 300 6.29 21.31 -1.01
C ASN A 300 6.29 20.19 -2.06
N GLY A 301 5.46 19.14 -1.90
CA GLY A 301 5.41 18.00 -2.79
C GLY A 301 6.39 16.87 -2.43
N ILE A 302 6.97 16.87 -1.23
CA ILE A 302 7.82 15.76 -0.78
C ILE A 302 6.98 14.48 -0.63
N VAL A 303 7.53 13.34 -1.04
CA VAL A 303 6.96 12.01 -0.79
C VAL A 303 7.98 11.16 -0.05
N ASN A 304 7.68 10.79 1.19
CA ASN A 304 8.49 9.87 1.99
C ASN A 304 7.87 8.47 1.99
N TYR A 305 8.68 7.43 1.74
CA TYR A 305 8.28 6.03 1.84
C TYR A 305 8.93 5.37 3.06
N GLN A 306 8.35 5.62 4.25
CA GLN A 306 8.75 5.03 5.53
C GLN A 306 10.26 5.14 5.88
N GLY A 307 10.97 6.14 5.32
CA GLY A 307 12.41 6.30 5.46
C GLY A 307 13.29 5.43 4.54
N TRP A 308 12.72 4.59 3.68
CA TRP A 308 13.47 3.79 2.70
C TRP A 308 14.03 4.64 1.55
N TRP A 309 13.18 5.52 1.03
CA TRP A 309 13.57 6.58 0.11
C TRP A 309 12.61 7.77 0.25
N GLU A 310 13.02 8.90 -0.29
CA GLU A 310 12.23 10.13 -0.27
C GLU A 310 12.41 10.90 -1.59
N ILE A 311 11.29 11.27 -2.21
CA ILE A 311 11.26 12.27 -3.28
C ILE A 311 11.27 13.64 -2.57
N SER A 312 12.45 14.26 -2.43
CA SER A 312 12.60 15.57 -1.78
C SER A 312 13.57 16.51 -2.50
N PHE A 313 14.13 17.50 -1.78
CA PHE A 313 14.85 18.65 -2.35
C PHE A 313 14.01 19.40 -3.40
N CYS A 314 12.77 19.69 -3.02
CA CYS A 314 11.74 20.22 -3.90
C CYS A 314 10.87 21.31 -3.26
N GLU A 315 10.25 22.12 -4.11
CA GLU A 315 9.27 23.13 -3.74
C GLU A 315 8.13 23.21 -4.76
N ARG A 316 6.91 23.46 -4.30
CA ARG A 316 5.77 23.71 -5.20
C ARG A 316 5.92 25.08 -5.88
N MET A 317 5.71 25.11 -7.19
CA MET A 317 5.78 26.28 -8.05
C MET A 317 4.44 26.52 -8.73
N GLY A 318 3.89 27.73 -8.62
CA GLY A 318 2.57 28.05 -9.17
C GLY A 318 1.46 27.25 -8.50
N ARG A 319 0.47 26.84 -9.29
CA ARG A 319 -0.65 26.00 -8.86
C ARG A 319 -0.31 24.51 -8.90
N ASP A 320 0.20 24.05 -10.03
CA ASP A 320 0.23 22.63 -10.45
C ASP A 320 1.63 22.01 -10.56
N TYR A 321 2.70 22.72 -10.20
CA TYR A 321 4.07 22.27 -10.48
C TYR A 321 4.92 22.11 -9.22
N VAL A 322 5.99 21.34 -9.36
CA VAL A 322 7.03 21.13 -8.36
C VAL A 322 8.40 21.27 -9.02
N ARG A 323 9.27 22.10 -8.45
CA ARG A 323 10.68 22.22 -8.84
C ARG A 323 11.51 21.23 -8.02
N PHE A 324 12.42 20.51 -8.66
CA PHE A 324 13.34 19.55 -8.06
C PHE A 324 14.79 19.87 -8.38
N GLU A 325 15.70 19.72 -7.42
CA GLU A 325 17.13 19.62 -7.71
C GLU A 325 17.39 18.32 -8.49
N LEU A 326 17.87 18.44 -9.74
CA LEU A 326 17.99 17.30 -10.66
C LEU A 326 18.85 16.18 -10.07
N ARG A 327 20.01 16.54 -9.49
CA ARG A 327 20.93 15.61 -8.84
C ARG A 327 20.23 14.72 -7.80
N LYS A 328 19.30 15.28 -7.03
CA LYS A 328 18.60 14.59 -5.94
C LYS A 328 17.57 13.59 -6.45
N LEU A 329 17.07 13.75 -7.68
CA LEU A 329 16.26 12.73 -8.34
C LEU A 329 17.05 11.45 -8.73
N TYR A 330 18.38 11.47 -8.59
CA TYR A 330 19.31 10.35 -8.88
C TYR A 330 20.20 9.98 -7.67
N GLU A 331 19.88 10.50 -6.47
CA GLU A 331 20.59 10.28 -5.21
C GLU A 331 19.61 9.71 -4.17
N GLY A 332 19.68 8.40 -3.90
CA GLY A 332 18.81 7.73 -2.92
C GLY A 332 17.39 7.38 -3.40
N ILE A 333 16.97 7.84 -4.57
CA ILE A 333 15.68 7.49 -5.18
C ILE A 333 15.84 6.28 -6.13
N PRO A 334 14.95 5.27 -6.10
CA PRO A 334 15.01 4.15 -7.04
C PRO A 334 14.85 4.60 -8.50
N LYS A 335 15.69 4.06 -9.40
CA LYS A 335 15.70 4.42 -10.84
C LYS A 335 14.32 4.34 -11.51
N TYR A 336 13.49 3.40 -11.08
CA TYR A 336 12.14 3.24 -11.61
C TYR A 336 11.22 4.40 -11.17
N ILE A 337 11.30 4.88 -9.91
CA ILE A 337 10.58 6.08 -9.46
C ILE A 337 11.00 7.28 -10.32
N THR A 338 12.32 7.50 -10.50
CA THR A 338 12.84 8.60 -11.32
C THR A 338 12.29 8.56 -12.76
N LYS A 339 12.14 7.36 -13.33
CA LYS A 339 11.53 7.14 -14.66
C LYS A 339 10.02 7.39 -14.68
N GLU A 340 9.29 7.01 -13.63
CA GLU A 340 7.85 7.24 -13.53
C GLU A 340 7.52 8.72 -13.35
N ILE A 341 8.21 9.44 -12.45
CA ILE A 341 7.98 10.88 -12.24
C ILE A 341 8.42 11.73 -13.44
N ASN A 342 9.42 11.28 -14.22
CA ASN A 342 9.88 11.99 -15.43
C ASN A 342 8.79 12.09 -16.52
N LYS A 343 7.76 11.23 -16.51
CA LYS A 343 6.59 11.34 -17.39
C LYS A 343 5.81 12.65 -17.21
N PHE A 344 6.00 13.32 -16.08
CA PHE A 344 5.36 14.60 -15.74
C PHE A 344 6.29 15.80 -15.95
N ALA A 345 7.47 15.62 -16.55
CA ALA A 345 8.45 16.67 -16.73
C ALA A 345 8.02 17.72 -17.76
N VAL A 346 8.24 18.99 -17.43
CA VAL A 346 7.81 20.15 -18.22
C VAL A 346 8.90 21.21 -18.34
N SER A 347 8.73 22.12 -19.30
CA SER A 347 9.60 23.28 -19.44
C SER A 347 9.33 24.32 -18.35
N LYS A 348 10.33 25.18 -18.08
CA LYS A 348 10.18 26.30 -17.15
C LYS A 348 9.16 27.32 -17.64
N GLU A 349 9.07 27.49 -18.96
CA GLU A 349 8.15 28.42 -19.62
C GLU A 349 6.69 28.05 -19.35
N GLU A 350 6.35 26.75 -19.26
CA GLU A 350 5.01 26.28 -18.88
C GLU A 350 4.69 26.64 -17.41
N VAL A 351 5.66 26.49 -16.52
CA VAL A 351 5.53 26.87 -15.10
C VAL A 351 5.34 28.39 -14.94
N ASP A 352 6.14 29.19 -15.64
CA ASP A 352 6.04 30.65 -15.61
C ASP A 352 4.71 31.16 -16.19
N GLN A 353 4.13 30.46 -17.19
CA GLN A 353 2.78 30.73 -17.69
C GLN A 353 1.69 30.38 -16.66
N ASN A 354 1.81 29.24 -15.97
CA ASN A 354 0.89 28.86 -14.90
C ASN A 354 0.91 29.87 -13.74
N ILE A 355 2.11 30.31 -13.31
CA ILE A 355 2.26 31.35 -12.27
C ILE A 355 1.61 32.66 -12.70
N LYS A 356 1.75 33.08 -13.97
CA LYS A 356 1.08 34.29 -14.49
C LYS A 356 -0.44 34.16 -14.54
N LYS A 357 -0.98 32.97 -14.83
CA LYS A 357 -2.43 32.73 -14.99
C LYS A 357 -3.16 32.48 -13.67
N TYR A 358 -2.55 31.73 -12.74
CA TYR A 358 -3.19 31.23 -11.51
C TYR A 358 -2.50 31.69 -10.21
N GLY A 359 -1.40 32.43 -10.31
CA GLY A 359 -0.62 32.88 -9.16
C GLY A 359 0.29 31.79 -8.56
N LYS A 360 0.75 32.03 -7.32
CA LYS A 360 1.71 31.16 -6.62
C LYS A 360 1.08 30.21 -5.58
N ARG A 361 -0.24 30.31 -5.37
CA ARG A 361 -0.95 29.59 -4.30
C ARG A 361 -1.39 28.22 -4.82
N ASN A 362 -0.72 27.19 -4.34
CA ASN A 362 -1.01 25.78 -4.64
C ASN A 362 -2.03 25.19 -3.65
N ILE A 363 -2.50 23.98 -3.96
CA ILE A 363 -3.49 23.24 -3.15
C ILE A 363 -3.03 22.95 -1.71
N GLY A 364 -1.74 22.71 -1.49
CA GLY A 364 -1.19 22.45 -0.15
C GLY A 364 -1.23 23.69 0.75
N LEU A 365 -0.96 24.88 0.19
CA LEU A 365 -1.11 26.16 0.89
C LEU A 365 -2.58 26.48 1.20
N ARG A 366 -3.49 26.26 0.22
CA ARG A 366 -4.94 26.42 0.46
C ARG A 366 -5.45 25.51 1.58
N ALA A 367 -5.07 24.24 1.55
CA ALA A 367 -5.45 23.28 2.57
C ALA A 367 -4.93 23.69 3.96
N LYS A 368 -3.67 24.16 4.05
CA LYS A 368 -3.12 24.70 5.30
C LYS A 368 -3.98 25.87 5.82
N GLU A 369 -4.23 26.88 5.00
CA GLU A 369 -5.03 28.05 5.40
C GLU A 369 -6.45 27.66 5.84
N LEU A 370 -7.12 26.74 5.13
CA LEU A 370 -8.44 26.21 5.50
C LEU A 370 -8.42 25.45 6.83
N ILE A 371 -7.41 24.61 7.06
CA ILE A 371 -7.28 23.83 8.29
C ILE A 371 -6.98 24.75 9.49
N TYR A 372 -6.05 25.69 9.35
CA TYR A 372 -5.69 26.60 10.43
C TYR A 372 -6.82 27.60 10.74
N SER A 373 -7.53 28.12 9.73
CA SER A 373 -8.72 28.96 9.94
C SER A 373 -9.85 28.19 10.63
N TYR A 374 -10.05 26.90 10.31
CA TYR A 374 -10.98 26.04 11.04
C TYR A 374 -10.59 25.85 12.52
N LEU A 375 -9.30 25.61 12.79
CA LEU A 375 -8.79 25.43 14.15
C LEU A 375 -8.87 26.72 14.96
N ASP A 376 -8.56 27.87 14.34
CA ASP A 376 -8.74 29.19 14.96
C ASP A 376 -10.19 29.48 15.30
N PHE A 377 -11.12 29.13 14.41
CA PHE A 377 -12.56 29.23 14.66
C PHE A 377 -13.01 28.43 15.89
N PHE A 378 -12.55 27.18 16.05
CA PHE A 378 -12.93 26.38 17.21
C PHE A 378 -12.19 26.74 18.50
N ASN A 379 -10.93 27.18 18.41
CA ASN A 379 -10.19 27.73 19.54
C ASN A 379 -10.87 29.01 20.07
N ILE A 380 -11.35 29.90 19.20
CA ILE A 380 -12.05 31.11 19.67
C ILE A 380 -13.49 30.84 20.13
N LEU A 381 -14.15 29.83 19.57
CA LEU A 381 -15.43 29.33 20.07
C LEU A 381 -15.31 28.74 21.48
N SER A 382 -14.21 28.03 21.76
CA SER A 382 -13.85 27.56 23.11
C SER A 382 -13.66 28.72 24.10
N GLN A 383 -12.99 29.79 23.67
CA GLN A 383 -12.86 31.02 24.47
C GLN A 383 -14.23 31.62 24.78
N LEU A 384 -15.12 31.78 23.79
CA LEU A 384 -16.49 32.25 24.01
C LEU A 384 -17.23 31.37 25.03
N PHE A 385 -17.07 30.04 24.98
CA PHE A 385 -17.70 29.12 25.92
C PHE A 385 -17.19 29.30 27.36
N SER A 386 -15.91 29.63 27.53
CA SER A 386 -15.31 29.85 28.84
C SER A 386 -15.91 31.04 29.61
N PHE A 387 -16.33 32.13 28.92
CA PHE A 387 -16.99 33.29 29.54
C PHE A 387 -18.34 32.99 30.21
N PHE A 388 -18.92 31.83 29.89
CA PHE A 388 -20.16 31.30 30.45
C PHE A 388 -19.91 30.08 31.33
N ASP A 389 -18.72 29.91 31.92
CA ASP A 389 -18.35 28.77 32.78
C ASP A 389 -18.53 27.40 32.08
N SER A 390 -18.30 27.34 30.78
CA SER A 390 -18.40 26.11 29.98
C SER A 390 -17.03 25.76 29.38
N SER A 391 -16.27 24.93 30.10
CA SER A 391 -14.98 24.42 29.64
C SER A 391 -15.16 23.29 28.63
N TYR A 392 -15.14 23.62 27.35
CA TYR A 392 -14.96 22.66 26.24
C TYR A 392 -13.78 23.13 25.41
N ASN A 393 -12.78 22.27 25.18
CA ASN A 393 -11.67 22.60 24.29
C ASN A 393 -12.01 22.36 22.80
N ASP A 394 -11.11 22.77 21.91
CA ASP A 394 -11.21 22.56 20.47
C ASP A 394 -11.35 21.07 20.09
N MET A 395 -10.62 20.15 20.73
CA MET A 395 -10.74 18.70 20.51
C MET A 395 -12.15 18.19 20.84
N GLU A 396 -12.76 18.66 21.92
CA GLU A 396 -14.15 18.34 22.28
C GLU A 396 -15.17 18.97 21.34
N LEU A 397 -14.88 20.13 20.76
CA LEU A 397 -15.77 20.85 19.83
C LEU A 397 -15.70 20.31 18.39
N CYS A 398 -14.51 19.92 17.92
CA CYS A 398 -14.26 19.64 16.50
C CYS A 398 -13.40 18.41 16.22
N SER A 399 -13.11 17.56 17.21
CA SER A 399 -12.24 16.38 17.10
C SER A 399 -10.75 16.66 16.87
N TYR A 400 -10.34 17.92 16.75
CA TYR A 400 -8.97 18.33 16.46
C TYR A 400 -8.47 19.32 17.51
N SER A 401 -7.22 19.16 17.93
CA SER A 401 -6.52 20.08 18.82
C SER A 401 -5.56 20.93 18.00
N LYS A 402 -5.70 22.26 18.08
CA LYS A 402 -4.80 23.21 17.42
C LYS A 402 -3.38 23.03 17.91
N HIS A 403 -3.20 22.92 19.23
CA HIS A 403 -1.89 22.69 19.86
C HIS A 403 -1.21 21.42 19.31
N ASP A 404 -1.94 20.31 19.23
CA ASP A 404 -1.36 19.04 18.80
C ASP A 404 -1.06 19.03 17.30
N ILE A 405 -1.85 19.75 16.49
CA ILE A 405 -1.63 19.96 15.06
C ILE A 405 -0.48 20.94 14.78
N GLU A 406 -0.27 21.95 15.62
CA GLU A 406 0.89 22.85 15.55
C GLU A 406 2.18 22.12 15.93
N TYR A 407 2.15 21.32 17.01
CA TYR A 407 3.28 20.54 17.47
C TYR A 407 3.68 19.42 16.49
N SER A 408 2.71 18.64 16.02
CA SER A 408 2.97 17.53 15.09
C SER A 408 3.09 17.98 13.63
N GLY A 409 2.40 19.04 13.23
CA GLY A 409 2.22 19.43 11.84
C GLY A 409 1.06 18.66 11.18
N TRP A 410 0.05 19.41 10.71
CA TRP A 410 -1.20 18.92 10.10
C TRP A 410 -1.07 17.78 9.09
N HIS A 411 0.02 17.76 8.31
CA HIS A 411 0.29 16.75 7.28
C HIS A 411 0.61 15.34 7.84
N HIS A 412 0.83 15.19 9.15
CA HIS A 412 0.90 13.87 9.82
C HIS A 412 -0.47 13.21 9.98
N TRP A 413 -1.55 13.99 9.98
CA TRP A 413 -2.92 13.50 10.14
C TRP A 413 -3.46 13.08 8.77
N MET A 414 -3.82 11.81 8.61
CA MET A 414 -4.17 11.24 7.30
C MET A 414 -5.43 11.89 6.71
N GLU A 415 -6.36 12.26 7.58
CA GLU A 415 -7.64 12.90 7.29
C GLU A 415 -7.42 14.33 6.75
N LEU A 416 -6.47 15.06 7.37
CA LEU A 416 -6.15 16.45 7.02
C LEU A 416 -5.25 16.54 5.78
N ARG A 417 -4.19 15.71 5.69
CA ARG A 417 -3.22 15.76 4.57
C ARG A 417 -3.88 15.56 3.21
N LYS A 418 -4.92 14.71 3.14
CA LYS A 418 -5.71 14.44 1.91
C LYS A 418 -6.41 15.68 1.34
N ILE A 419 -6.68 16.70 2.14
CA ILE A 419 -7.23 17.97 1.67
C ILE A 419 -6.23 18.69 0.75
N GLY A 420 -4.93 18.59 1.03
CA GLY A 420 -3.87 19.32 0.34
C GLY A 420 -2.98 18.52 -0.61
N ASN A 421 -3.13 17.19 -0.69
CA ASN A 421 -2.20 16.33 -1.43
C ASN A 421 -2.10 16.70 -2.93
N VAL A 422 -3.21 16.61 -3.67
CA VAL A 422 -3.26 16.90 -5.13
C VAL A 422 -4.61 17.46 -5.56
N ALA A 423 -4.63 18.50 -6.39
CA ALA A 423 -5.81 18.92 -7.13
C ALA A 423 -5.41 19.33 -8.56
N ARG A 424 -5.16 18.34 -9.44
CA ARG A 424 -4.68 18.59 -10.80
C ARG A 424 -5.64 19.51 -11.55
N HIS A 425 -5.12 20.41 -12.36
CA HIS A 425 -5.93 21.29 -13.21
C HIS A 425 -6.96 20.52 -14.05
N ASP A 426 -6.57 19.39 -14.64
CA ASP A 426 -7.31 18.59 -15.62
C ASP A 426 -8.31 17.56 -15.00
N PHE A 427 -8.66 17.71 -13.72
CA PHE A 427 -9.64 16.85 -13.05
C PHE A 427 -10.96 16.76 -13.82
N ILE A 428 -11.56 15.57 -13.83
CA ILE A 428 -12.95 15.39 -14.28
C ILE A 428 -13.93 15.71 -13.14
N GLU A 429 -15.22 15.85 -13.48
CA GLU A 429 -16.28 16.16 -12.51
C GLU A 429 -16.30 15.17 -11.32
N ASN A 430 -16.02 13.88 -11.56
CA ASN A 430 -15.91 12.87 -10.49
C ASN A 430 -14.76 13.15 -9.51
N ASP A 431 -13.56 13.51 -9.99
CA ASP A 431 -12.41 13.81 -9.13
C ASP A 431 -12.74 15.01 -8.23
N PHE A 432 -13.41 16.03 -8.78
CA PHE A 432 -13.89 17.18 -8.05
C PHE A 432 -14.94 16.82 -6.99
N LEU A 433 -15.90 15.96 -7.32
CA LEU A 433 -16.92 15.48 -6.38
C LEU A 433 -16.27 14.69 -5.22
N ASP A 434 -15.27 13.85 -5.49
CA ASP A 434 -14.53 13.11 -4.47
C ASP A 434 -13.70 14.03 -3.56
N ARG A 435 -13.13 15.12 -4.10
CA ARG A 435 -12.51 16.18 -3.27
C ARG A 435 -13.52 16.94 -2.42
N CYS A 436 -14.71 17.23 -2.94
CA CYS A 436 -15.79 17.83 -2.16
C CYS A 436 -16.27 16.91 -1.03
N ASN A 437 -16.28 15.59 -1.25
CA ASN A 437 -16.55 14.60 -0.20
C ASN A 437 -15.49 14.64 0.92
N ILE A 438 -14.20 14.69 0.57
CA ILE A 438 -13.10 14.83 1.55
C ILE A 438 -13.24 16.14 2.36
N LEU A 439 -13.50 17.26 1.68
CA LEU A 439 -13.76 18.54 2.33
C LEU A 439 -14.99 18.51 3.25
N MET A 440 -16.08 17.87 2.83
CA MET A 440 -17.30 17.79 3.65
C MET A 440 -17.08 16.94 4.90
N SER A 441 -16.36 15.82 4.80
CA SER A 441 -16.05 14.97 5.96
C SER A 441 -15.10 15.62 6.96
N PHE A 442 -14.31 16.63 6.57
CA PHE A 442 -13.61 17.49 7.53
C PHE A 442 -14.59 18.28 8.42
N PHE A 443 -15.66 18.83 7.85
CA PHE A 443 -16.73 19.51 8.61
C PHE A 443 -17.67 18.57 9.38
N GLU A 444 -17.69 17.27 9.06
CA GLU A 444 -18.41 16.26 9.85
C GLU A 444 -17.75 15.97 11.22
N SER A 445 -16.53 16.47 11.45
CA SER A 445 -15.83 16.35 12.74
C SER A 445 -16.43 17.21 13.87
N ILE A 446 -17.30 18.18 13.56
CA ILE A 446 -17.95 19.09 14.52
C ILE A 446 -18.89 18.32 15.46
N LYS A 447 -18.67 18.44 16.77
CA LYS A 447 -19.41 17.70 17.80
C LYS A 447 -20.72 18.40 18.20
N GLU A 448 -21.79 17.62 18.19
CA GLU A 448 -23.13 18.11 18.54
C GLU A 448 -23.31 18.42 20.04
N LYS A 449 -22.77 17.56 20.92
CA LYS A 449 -23.02 17.59 22.37
C LYS A 449 -22.59 18.92 23.04
N PRO A 450 -21.38 19.46 22.81
CA PRO A 450 -20.99 20.74 23.42
C PRO A 450 -21.82 21.93 22.92
N LEU A 451 -22.06 22.00 21.59
CA LEU A 451 -22.87 23.05 20.98
C LEU A 451 -24.29 23.06 21.56
N ARG A 452 -24.92 21.88 21.66
CA ARG A 452 -26.25 21.70 22.27
C ARG A 452 -26.26 22.11 23.74
N ALA A 453 -25.23 21.76 24.51
CA ALA A 453 -25.11 22.12 25.92
C ALA A 453 -24.96 23.64 26.12
N PHE A 454 -24.13 24.29 25.30
CA PHE A 454 -23.95 25.75 25.36
C PHE A 454 -25.22 26.51 24.97
N LEU A 455 -25.90 26.10 23.88
CA LEU A 455 -27.17 26.70 23.46
C LEU A 455 -28.25 26.63 24.55
N LYS A 456 -28.34 25.52 25.29
CA LYS A 456 -29.20 25.40 26.47
C LYS A 456 -28.77 26.36 27.60
N LYS A 457 -27.46 26.52 27.82
CA LYS A 457 -26.91 27.42 28.85
C LYS A 457 -27.24 28.89 28.58
N ILE A 458 -27.19 29.31 27.32
CA ILE A 458 -27.65 30.63 26.86
C ILE A 458 -29.18 30.67 26.57
N LYS A 459 -29.97 29.79 27.21
CA LYS A 459 -31.45 29.83 27.22
C LYS A 459 -32.13 29.77 25.84
N VAL A 460 -31.46 29.22 24.80
CA VAL A 460 -32.14 28.89 23.54
C VAL A 460 -33.15 27.78 23.80
N ASP A 461 -34.37 27.97 23.32
CA ASP A 461 -35.47 27.02 23.48
C ASP A 461 -35.08 25.62 22.96
N ASN A 462 -35.39 24.60 23.76
CA ASN A 462 -35.13 23.21 23.43
C ASN A 462 -35.82 22.79 22.12
N GLU A 463 -37.04 23.29 21.84
CA GLU A 463 -37.74 23.00 20.58
C GLU A 463 -36.96 23.45 19.33
N LYS A 464 -36.24 24.57 19.43
CA LYS A 464 -35.43 25.11 18.33
C LYS A 464 -34.16 24.31 18.07
N ILE A 465 -33.66 23.55 19.05
CA ILE A 465 -32.38 22.83 18.96
C ILE A 465 -32.52 21.31 18.91
N GLU A 466 -33.50 20.67 19.56
CA GLU A 466 -33.50 19.21 19.84
C GLU A 466 -33.28 18.35 18.59
N SER A 467 -34.02 18.62 17.51
CA SER A 467 -33.92 17.89 16.23
C SER A 467 -32.73 18.29 15.34
N LYS A 468 -31.91 19.27 15.73
CA LYS A 468 -30.86 19.86 14.90
C LYS A 468 -29.51 19.17 15.13
N LYS A 469 -28.82 18.81 14.04
CA LYS A 469 -27.44 18.27 14.04
C LYS A 469 -26.38 19.38 14.17
N SER A 470 -25.12 18.99 14.40
CA SER A 470 -23.95 19.86 14.63
C SER A 470 -23.91 21.15 13.80
N ILE A 471 -23.92 21.06 12.46
CA ILE A 471 -23.86 22.24 11.56
C ILE A 471 -25.00 23.23 11.82
N LYS A 472 -26.23 22.74 12.03
CA LYS A 472 -27.41 23.60 12.26
C LYS A 472 -27.42 24.18 13.68
N LEU A 473 -26.88 23.47 14.67
CA LEU A 473 -26.63 24.04 16.00
C LEU A 473 -25.58 25.15 15.96
N LEU A 474 -24.49 24.94 15.22
CA LEU A 474 -23.45 25.94 15.01
C LEU A 474 -24.01 27.19 14.31
N GLU A 475 -24.86 27.02 13.29
CA GLU A 475 -25.53 28.15 12.64
C GLU A 475 -26.43 28.94 13.61
N ILE A 476 -27.19 28.26 14.49
CA ILE A 476 -28.02 28.92 15.51
C ILE A 476 -27.14 29.73 16.48
N LEU A 477 -26.02 29.15 16.93
CA LEU A 477 -25.07 29.85 17.78
C LEU A 477 -24.50 31.10 17.10
N MET A 478 -24.06 30.98 15.84
CA MET A 478 -23.52 32.09 15.07
C MET A 478 -24.57 33.18 14.76
N LYS A 479 -25.86 32.85 14.70
CA LYS A 479 -26.95 33.84 14.65
C LYS A 479 -27.07 34.65 15.95
N VAL A 480 -26.95 34.01 17.12
CA VAL A 480 -26.95 34.72 18.41
C VAL A 480 -25.76 35.68 18.47
N VAL A 481 -24.56 35.21 18.09
CA VAL A 481 -23.35 36.03 17.97
C VAL A 481 -23.56 37.21 17.03
N LYS A 482 -24.11 36.97 15.82
CA LYS A 482 -24.40 38.05 14.85
C LYS A 482 -25.36 39.10 15.38
N VAL A 483 -26.43 38.70 16.08
CA VAL A 483 -27.37 39.66 16.67
C VAL A 483 -26.72 40.43 17.82
N SER A 484 -25.89 39.77 18.64
CA SER A 484 -25.10 40.42 19.69
C SER A 484 -24.20 41.53 19.14
N THR A 485 -23.33 41.22 18.17
CA THR A 485 -22.40 42.22 17.59
C THR A 485 -23.13 43.32 16.85
N SER A 486 -24.08 42.97 15.96
CA SER A 486 -24.84 43.94 15.15
C SER A 486 -25.72 44.90 15.95
N SER A 487 -26.03 44.59 17.22
CA SER A 487 -26.84 45.46 18.09
C SER A 487 -26.10 46.05 19.29
N GLY A 488 -24.81 45.73 19.47
CA GLY A 488 -24.02 46.14 20.63
C GLY A 488 -24.53 45.55 21.96
N LEU A 489 -25.31 44.46 21.92
CA LEU A 489 -25.86 43.82 23.11
C LEU A 489 -24.97 42.65 23.55
N THR A 490 -24.46 42.69 24.77
CA THR A 490 -23.67 41.60 25.36
C THR A 490 -24.53 40.36 25.62
N ILE A 491 -24.10 39.19 25.15
CA ILE A 491 -24.82 37.91 25.36
C ILE A 491 -25.07 37.64 26.86
N LYS A 492 -24.10 37.94 27.73
CA LYS A 492 -24.17 37.65 29.18
C LYS A 492 -25.28 38.41 29.92
N THR A 493 -25.60 39.65 29.51
CA THR A 493 -26.58 40.52 30.18
C THR A 493 -27.91 40.61 29.43
N SER A 494 -27.89 40.49 28.10
CA SER A 494 -29.03 40.82 27.22
C SER A 494 -29.57 39.62 26.43
N ILE A 495 -29.26 38.38 26.82
CA ILE A 495 -29.61 37.16 26.08
C ILE A 495 -31.09 37.09 25.64
N ILE A 496 -32.04 37.45 26.50
CA ILE A 496 -33.48 37.36 26.16
C ILE A 496 -33.82 38.29 24.98
N GLU A 497 -33.29 39.52 24.99
CA GLU A 497 -33.51 40.50 23.93
C GLU A 497 -32.80 40.10 22.63
N ILE A 498 -31.61 39.52 22.73
CA ILE A 498 -30.88 38.95 21.59
C ILE A 498 -31.69 37.80 20.96
N LEU A 499 -32.20 36.85 21.76
CA LEU A 499 -33.00 35.73 21.27
C LEU A 499 -34.31 36.19 20.61
N ASN A 500 -34.97 37.22 21.13
CA ASN A 500 -36.17 37.83 20.51
C ASN A 500 -35.88 38.42 19.12
N ARG A 501 -34.63 38.88 18.88
CA ARG A 501 -34.18 39.46 17.61
C ARG A 501 -33.60 38.42 16.64
N VAL A 502 -33.29 37.20 17.09
CA VAL A 502 -32.77 36.12 16.24
C VAL A 502 -33.88 35.56 15.35
N ASN A 503 -33.73 35.74 14.03
CA ASN A 503 -34.54 35.01 13.06
C ASN A 503 -33.99 33.58 12.90
N PHE A 504 -34.61 32.63 13.59
CA PHE A 504 -34.19 31.22 13.56
C PHE A 504 -34.42 30.57 12.18
N GLU A 505 -35.44 30.99 11.45
CA GLU A 505 -35.86 30.38 10.18
C GLU A 505 -35.02 30.85 8.98
N LYS A 506 -34.66 32.15 8.90
CA LYS A 506 -33.77 32.67 7.84
C LYS A 506 -32.36 32.08 7.99
N GLY A 507 -31.75 31.58 6.91
CA GLY A 507 -30.35 31.12 6.91
C GLY A 507 -29.32 32.21 7.26
N LEU A 508 -28.16 31.78 7.76
CA LEU A 508 -27.00 32.65 7.99
C LEU A 508 -26.01 32.60 6.81
N ASP A 509 -25.91 33.70 6.07
CA ASP A 509 -25.12 33.81 4.83
C ASP A 509 -23.65 33.37 4.98
N GLU A 510 -23.03 33.70 6.12
CA GLU A 510 -21.65 33.33 6.44
C GLU A 510 -21.42 31.82 6.58
N MET A 511 -22.47 31.06 6.91
CA MET A 511 -22.48 29.60 7.07
C MET A 511 -23.00 28.85 5.82
N SER A 512 -23.53 29.56 4.81
CA SER A 512 -24.17 28.96 3.63
C SER A 512 -23.26 27.98 2.88
N PHE A 513 -21.94 28.17 2.93
CA PHE A 513 -20.97 27.28 2.29
C PHE A 513 -21.09 25.81 2.74
N LEU A 514 -21.49 25.54 3.99
CA LEU A 514 -21.66 24.18 4.49
C LEU A 514 -22.86 23.47 3.87
N TYR A 515 -23.92 24.21 3.56
CA TYR A 515 -25.12 23.67 2.93
C TYR A 515 -24.88 23.38 1.44
N TYR A 516 -24.28 24.33 0.71
CA TYR A 516 -23.92 24.10 -0.70
C TYR A 516 -22.83 23.02 -0.87
N LEU A 517 -21.84 22.93 0.02
CA LEU A 517 -20.86 21.82 0.01
C LEU A 517 -21.53 20.47 0.30
N TYR A 518 -22.51 20.44 1.22
CA TYR A 518 -23.30 19.24 1.49
C TYR A 518 -24.15 18.83 0.28
N ASP A 519 -24.80 19.77 -0.41
CA ASP A 519 -25.59 19.48 -1.61
C ASP A 519 -24.73 18.93 -2.77
N ILE A 520 -23.49 19.43 -2.94
CA ILE A 520 -22.51 18.83 -3.87
C ILE A 520 -22.20 17.36 -3.49
N ARG A 521 -22.02 17.04 -2.20
CA ARG A 521 -21.83 15.67 -1.73
C ARG A 521 -23.07 14.78 -1.93
N VAL A 522 -24.28 15.32 -1.73
CA VAL A 522 -25.52 14.59 -2.00
C VAL A 522 -25.61 14.27 -3.49
N TYR A 523 -25.30 15.22 -4.37
CA TYR A 523 -25.22 14.98 -5.82
C TYR A 523 -24.17 13.92 -6.18
N ALA A 524 -22.98 13.95 -5.56
CA ALA A 524 -21.95 12.92 -5.76
C ALA A 524 -22.46 11.50 -5.49
N SER A 525 -23.30 11.34 -4.46
CA SER A 525 -23.89 10.06 -4.05
C SER A 525 -25.14 9.69 -4.86
N HIS A 526 -25.93 10.69 -5.28
CA HIS A 526 -27.25 10.53 -5.89
C HIS A 526 -27.43 11.47 -7.09
N LYS A 527 -26.73 11.16 -8.19
CA LYS A 527 -26.71 11.96 -9.44
C LYS A 527 -28.05 12.07 -10.20
N VAL A 528 -29.14 11.52 -9.65
CA VAL A 528 -30.45 11.40 -10.31
C VAL A 528 -31.52 12.05 -9.44
N GLY A 529 -32.40 12.84 -10.07
CA GLY A 529 -33.48 13.57 -9.43
C GLY A 529 -33.40 15.07 -9.72
N ALA A 530 -34.51 15.67 -10.16
CA ALA A 530 -34.54 17.07 -10.59
C ALA A 530 -34.16 18.05 -9.46
N ASP A 531 -34.57 17.78 -8.22
CA ASP A 531 -34.20 18.58 -7.05
C ASP A 531 -32.69 18.49 -6.74
N THR A 532 -32.10 17.29 -6.80
CA THR A 532 -30.66 17.09 -6.56
C THR A 532 -29.80 17.76 -7.62
N VAL A 533 -30.20 17.68 -8.90
CA VAL A 533 -29.52 18.37 -10.01
C VAL A 533 -29.61 19.90 -9.83
N LYS A 534 -30.80 20.42 -9.51
CA LYS A 534 -31.01 21.85 -9.29
C LYS A 534 -30.15 22.38 -8.14
N LYS A 535 -30.13 21.69 -7.00
CA LYS A 535 -29.29 22.08 -5.84
C LYS A 535 -27.81 22.02 -6.15
N TYR A 536 -27.37 21.06 -6.97
CA TYR A 536 -25.99 21.01 -7.44
C TYR A 536 -25.64 22.23 -8.29
N GLU A 537 -26.52 22.62 -9.24
CA GLU A 537 -26.32 23.81 -10.08
C GLU A 537 -26.32 25.12 -9.26
N GLU A 538 -27.25 25.27 -8.30
CA GLU A 538 -27.26 26.39 -7.34
C GLU A 538 -25.98 26.42 -6.47
N SER A 539 -25.43 25.25 -6.12
CA SER A 539 -24.17 25.15 -5.36
C SER A 539 -22.96 25.57 -6.20
N LEU A 540 -22.91 25.19 -7.48
CA LEU A 540 -21.86 25.62 -8.40
C LEU A 540 -21.89 27.15 -8.57
N GLU A 541 -23.08 27.74 -8.72
CA GLU A 541 -23.24 29.20 -8.79
C GLU A 541 -22.76 29.90 -7.51
N PHE A 542 -23.12 29.41 -6.32
CA PHE A 542 -22.68 29.98 -5.03
C PHE A 542 -21.14 30.02 -4.86
N PHE A 543 -20.46 28.99 -5.37
CA PHE A 543 -19.00 28.88 -5.38
C PHE A 543 -18.35 29.52 -6.63
N ASN A 544 -19.11 30.17 -7.51
CA ASN A 544 -18.63 30.80 -8.74
C ASN A 544 -17.89 29.78 -9.65
N ILE A 545 -18.56 28.66 -9.95
CA ILE A 545 -18.07 27.57 -10.79
C ILE A 545 -18.97 27.48 -12.05
N ASP A 546 -18.44 27.88 -13.20
CA ASP A 546 -19.09 27.66 -14.49
C ASP A 546 -18.87 26.21 -14.96
N LYS A 547 -19.96 25.43 -15.02
CA LYS A 547 -19.94 24.01 -15.39
C LYS A 547 -19.44 23.73 -16.80
N GLU A 548 -19.76 24.58 -17.78
CA GLU A 548 -19.33 24.38 -19.18
C GLU A 548 -17.86 24.79 -19.35
N TYR A 549 -17.42 25.83 -18.63
CA TYR A 549 -16.00 26.17 -18.53
C TYR A 549 -15.20 25.02 -17.90
N MET A 550 -15.65 24.43 -16.78
CA MET A 550 -14.92 23.34 -16.10
C MET A 550 -14.89 22.05 -16.94
N LYS A 551 -15.95 21.72 -17.70
CA LYS A 551 -15.90 20.62 -18.68
C LYS A 551 -14.80 20.79 -19.73
N SER A 552 -14.53 22.03 -20.14
CA SER A 552 -13.57 22.35 -21.22
C SER A 552 -12.15 22.61 -20.72
N ASN A 553 -11.99 23.01 -19.45
CA ASN A 553 -10.71 23.45 -18.87
C ASN A 553 -10.25 22.59 -17.67
N GLY A 554 -11.04 21.59 -17.26
CA GLY A 554 -10.77 20.76 -16.09
C GLY A 554 -11.27 21.38 -14.77
N TRP A 555 -11.71 20.51 -13.87
CA TRP A 555 -12.38 20.86 -12.62
C TRP A 555 -11.44 21.18 -11.46
N GLY A 556 -10.12 21.15 -11.66
CA GLY A 556 -9.16 21.42 -10.58
C GLY A 556 -9.38 22.80 -9.94
N ILE A 557 -9.62 23.82 -10.76
CA ILE A 557 -9.84 25.22 -10.34
C ILE A 557 -11.10 25.35 -9.47
N ALA A 558 -12.12 24.52 -9.69
CA ALA A 558 -13.34 24.56 -8.90
C ALA A 558 -13.10 24.23 -7.42
N ILE A 559 -12.08 23.41 -7.11
CA ILE A 559 -11.65 23.13 -5.73
C ILE A 559 -10.99 24.37 -5.08
N ASP A 560 -10.20 25.13 -5.83
CA ASP A 560 -9.62 26.38 -5.33
C ASP A 560 -10.72 27.38 -4.96
N ASN A 561 -11.72 27.55 -5.83
CA ASN A 561 -12.86 28.45 -5.59
C ASN A 561 -13.64 28.05 -4.32
N ILE A 562 -13.86 26.75 -4.10
CA ILE A 562 -14.50 26.24 -2.88
C ILE A 562 -13.65 26.56 -1.65
N MET A 563 -12.36 26.19 -1.65
CA MET A 563 -11.48 26.45 -0.50
C MET A 563 -11.38 27.95 -0.19
N ASP A 564 -11.22 28.80 -1.22
CA ASP A 564 -11.05 30.24 -1.08
C ASP A 564 -12.34 30.93 -0.60
N LYS A 565 -13.52 30.37 -0.91
CA LYS A 565 -14.80 30.80 -0.34
C LYS A 565 -14.95 30.38 1.12
N ILE A 566 -14.59 29.13 1.45
CA ILE A 566 -14.66 28.58 2.81
C ILE A 566 -13.76 29.36 3.76
N ILE A 567 -12.51 29.62 3.38
CA ILE A 567 -11.53 30.37 4.19
C ILE A 567 -12.09 31.75 4.54
N LYS A 568 -12.59 32.51 3.56
CA LYS A 568 -13.21 33.83 3.77
C LYS A 568 -14.43 33.80 4.67
N SER A 569 -15.24 32.74 4.57
CA SER A 569 -16.37 32.52 5.48
C SER A 569 -15.89 32.25 6.91
N GLN A 570 -14.86 31.42 7.10
CA GLN A 570 -14.29 31.11 8.42
C GLN A 570 -13.64 32.35 9.07
N GLU A 571 -12.86 33.12 8.30
CA GLU A 571 -12.25 34.39 8.75
C GLU A 571 -13.31 35.35 9.30
N ARG A 572 -14.43 35.52 8.58
CA ARG A 572 -15.55 36.36 9.02
C ARG A 572 -16.27 35.82 10.25
N LEU A 573 -16.41 34.49 10.35
CA LEU A 573 -16.99 33.86 11.54
C LEU A 573 -16.09 34.01 12.78
N ILE A 574 -14.77 33.99 12.61
CA ILE A 574 -13.79 34.28 13.68
C ILE A 574 -13.92 35.74 14.14
N GLU A 575 -13.97 36.69 13.20
CA GLU A 575 -14.13 38.12 13.47
C GLU A 575 -15.41 38.40 14.28
N MET A 576 -16.54 37.83 13.87
CA MET A 576 -17.81 37.95 14.61
C MET A 576 -17.72 37.41 16.05
N ILE A 577 -16.93 36.35 16.32
CA ILE A 577 -16.75 35.86 17.69
C ILE A 577 -15.81 36.78 18.48
N ARG A 578 -14.78 37.37 17.85
CA ARG A 578 -13.89 38.37 18.50
C ARG A 578 -14.67 39.58 18.98
N GLU A 579 -15.42 40.22 18.09
CA GLU A 579 -16.29 41.36 18.41
C GLU A 579 -17.26 41.02 19.56
N CYS A 580 -17.81 39.80 19.54
CA CYS A 580 -18.72 39.34 20.60
C CYS A 580 -18.00 39.14 21.93
N ILE A 581 -16.79 38.57 21.94
CA ILE A 581 -15.97 38.38 23.15
C ILE A 581 -15.53 39.73 23.73
N GLU A 582 -15.12 40.67 22.88
CA GLU A 582 -14.70 42.02 23.29
C GLU A 582 -15.84 42.85 23.92
N SER A 583 -17.09 42.41 23.74
CA SER A 583 -18.29 43.01 24.35
C SER A 583 -18.72 42.40 25.70
N ILE A 584 -18.03 41.36 26.20
CA ILE A 584 -18.37 40.60 27.43
C ILE A 584 -17.55 41.05 28.65
#